data_AF-A0A2T4VIY2-F1
#
_entry.id   AF-A0A2T4VIY2-F1
#
_cell.length_a   1.000
_cell.length_b   1.000
_cell.length_c   1.000
_cell.angle_alpha   90.00
_cell.angle_beta   90.00
_cell.angle_gamma   90.00
#
_symmetry.space_group_name_H-M   'P 1'
#
loop_
_entity.id
_entity.type
_entity.pdbx_description
1 polymer ?
#
loop_
_entity_poly.entity_id
_entity_poly.type
_entity_poly.pdbx_seq_one_letter_code
_entity_poly.pdbx_strand_id
1 'polypeptide(L)'
;MSQRVRWVLRRSWPAVLVVLLFCRVAGAHGGSPASHVPALVSSSSPGPQDDTILGRLKACLLMGDMQCVVTQYMALNDLGRMPGWLVAFQNAFAIANRRAGECERVARAIHQGLLEFAQKPAFIRFSVQGETQLLGFDVVENGILVKNLQVSTTGYHVAVKLGDRVIDAYTGLAGLPLHEYMARLTTDGKSQVIQQVVEAL
;
A
#
# COMPACT_ATOMS: atom_id res chain seq x y z
N MET A 1 24.39 -4.70 -60.69
CA MET A 1 23.71 -5.82 -60.02
C MET A 1 24.01 -5.67 -58.53
N SER A 2 23.12 -5.55 -57.55
CA SER A 2 21.69 -5.81 -57.41
C SER A 2 21.10 -4.87 -56.33
N GLN A 3 19.78 -4.77 -56.29
CA GLN A 3 18.96 -3.68 -55.75
C GLN A 3 18.74 -3.70 -54.23
N ARG A 4 18.44 -2.51 -53.68
CA ARG A 4 17.76 -2.29 -52.39
C ARG A 4 16.36 -2.88 -52.43
N VAL A 5 15.93 -3.58 -51.38
CA VAL A 5 14.51 -3.75 -51.07
C VAL A 5 14.29 -3.52 -49.57
N ARG A 6 13.59 -2.43 -49.25
CA ARG A 6 12.97 -2.14 -47.95
C ARG A 6 11.71 -3.00 -47.85
N TRP A 7 11.49 -3.63 -46.70
CA TRP A 7 10.17 -4.17 -46.36
C TRP A 7 9.56 -3.36 -45.21
N VAL A 8 8.45 -2.70 -45.54
CA VAL A 8 7.49 -2.06 -44.63
C VAL A 8 6.26 -2.94 -44.62
N LEU A 9 5.85 -3.44 -43.46
CA LEU A 9 4.48 -3.93 -43.19
C LEU A 9 4.17 -3.56 -41.72
N ARG A 10 3.61 -2.38 -41.42
CA ARG A 10 2.15 -2.09 -41.41
C ARG A 10 1.30 -3.28 -41.00
N ARG A 11 0.92 -3.31 -39.71
CA ARG A 11 -0.21 -4.11 -39.21
C ARG A 11 -1.16 -3.19 -38.47
N SER A 12 -2.03 -2.56 -39.24
CA SER A 12 -3.27 -1.93 -38.78
C SER A 12 -4.32 -3.04 -38.64
N TRP A 13 -5.17 -3.01 -37.61
CA TRP A 13 -6.51 -3.62 -37.63
C TRP A 13 -7.46 -2.84 -36.70
N PRO A 14 -8.77 -2.82 -37.00
CA PRO A 14 -9.60 -1.64 -36.86
C PRO A 14 -10.56 -1.67 -35.67
N ALA A 15 -11.01 -0.46 -35.31
CA ALA A 15 -12.19 -0.21 -34.50
C ALA A 15 -13.45 -0.79 -35.16
N VAL A 16 -14.27 -1.48 -34.39
CA VAL A 16 -15.66 -1.80 -34.75
C VAL A 16 -16.56 -1.21 -33.68
N LEU A 17 -17.13 -0.06 -34.02
CA LEU A 17 -18.31 0.52 -33.38
C LEU A 17 -19.52 -0.34 -33.73
N VAL A 18 -20.27 -0.79 -32.73
CA VAL A 18 -21.66 -1.26 -32.90
C VAL A 18 -22.56 -0.35 -32.09
N VAL A 19 -23.25 0.54 -32.79
CA VAL A 19 -24.40 1.31 -32.31
C VAL A 19 -25.64 0.53 -32.72
N LEU A 20 -26.50 0.14 -31.77
CA LEU A 20 -27.90 -0.12 -32.07
C LEU A 20 -28.82 0.47 -30.98
N LEU A 21 -29.83 1.13 -31.53
CA LEU A 21 -30.81 2.05 -30.97
C LEU A 21 -32.02 1.31 -30.35
N PHE A 22 -32.63 1.99 -29.37
CA PHE A 22 -34.03 2.00 -28.93
C PHE A 22 -34.80 0.69 -28.69
N CYS A 23 -35.31 0.58 -27.45
CA CYS A 23 -36.75 0.48 -27.21
C CYS A 23 -37.11 1.27 -25.95
N ARG A 24 -37.82 2.40 -26.12
CA ARG A 24 -38.59 3.03 -25.05
C ARG A 24 -39.87 2.23 -24.87
N VAL A 25 -40.17 1.79 -23.65
CA VAL A 25 -41.52 1.42 -23.24
C VAL A 25 -41.90 2.34 -22.08
N ALA A 26 -42.86 3.22 -22.36
CA ALA A 26 -43.62 3.94 -21.35
C ALA A 26 -44.76 3.03 -20.88
N GLY A 27 -44.95 2.91 -19.57
CA GLY A 27 -46.00 2.10 -18.96
C GLY A 27 -46.35 2.54 -17.54
N ALA A 28 -47.36 3.42 -17.47
CA ALA A 28 -48.37 3.66 -16.43
C ALA A 28 -48.12 3.41 -14.92
N HIS A 29 -48.32 4.49 -14.16
CA HIS A 29 -49.07 4.65 -12.90
C HIS A 29 -49.63 3.42 -12.16
N GLY A 30 -49.22 3.28 -10.89
CA GLY A 30 -49.95 2.59 -9.82
C GLY A 30 -49.48 3.10 -8.46
N GLY A 31 -50.37 3.68 -7.66
CA GLY A 31 -50.05 4.35 -6.40
C GLY A 31 -50.15 3.49 -5.14
N SER A 32 -49.32 3.86 -4.15
CA SER A 32 -49.44 3.79 -2.67
C SER A 32 -49.69 2.43 -1.96
N PRO A 33 -49.36 2.27 -0.65
CA PRO A 33 -48.96 3.28 0.34
C PRO A 33 -47.65 2.98 1.12
N ALA A 34 -47.29 3.97 1.93
CA ALA A 34 -46.17 3.99 2.86
C ALA A 34 -46.18 2.85 3.90
N SER A 35 -45.04 2.20 4.06
CA SER A 35 -44.68 1.45 5.26
C SER A 35 -43.51 2.14 5.94
N HIS A 36 -43.81 2.79 7.06
CA HIS A 36 -42.81 3.30 8.00
C HIS A 36 -42.00 2.13 8.57
N VAL A 37 -40.69 2.16 8.35
CA VAL A 37 -39.72 1.38 9.14
C VAL A 37 -38.94 2.37 9.99
N PRO A 38 -39.08 2.38 11.33
CA PRO A 38 -38.15 3.06 12.20
C PRO A 38 -37.07 2.07 12.60
N ALA A 39 -35.87 2.22 12.06
CA ALA A 39 -34.69 1.61 12.64
C ALA A 39 -33.56 2.64 12.58
N LEU A 40 -33.45 3.38 13.70
CA LEU A 40 -32.22 4.01 14.14
C LEU A 40 -31.08 2.98 14.01
N VAL A 41 -30.23 3.14 13.00
CA VAL A 41 -28.87 2.64 13.07
C VAL A 41 -28.01 3.88 13.18
N SER A 42 -27.47 4.06 14.39
CA SER A 42 -26.50 5.07 14.75
C SER A 42 -25.49 5.26 13.63
N SER A 43 -25.59 6.38 12.92
CA SER A 43 -24.43 7.00 12.32
C SER A 43 -23.56 7.41 13.50
N SER A 44 -22.62 6.54 13.88
CA SER A 44 -21.43 6.95 14.60
C SER A 44 -20.77 8.04 13.76
N SER A 45 -21.06 9.30 14.12
CA SER A 45 -20.36 10.45 13.55
C SER A 45 -18.87 10.18 13.73
N PRO A 46 -18.05 10.31 12.67
CA PRO A 46 -16.62 10.43 12.88
C PRO A 46 -16.45 11.60 13.86
N GLY A 47 -15.64 11.41 14.90
CA GLY A 47 -15.27 12.49 15.81
C GLY A 47 -14.78 13.73 15.03
N PRO A 48 -14.67 14.90 15.68
CA PRO A 48 -14.38 16.16 15.00
C PRO A 48 -13.17 15.97 14.09
N GLN A 49 -13.43 15.91 12.77
CA GLN A 49 -12.37 15.98 11.80
C GLN A 49 -11.88 17.41 11.88
N ASP A 50 -10.63 17.58 12.33
CA ASP A 50 -9.98 18.87 12.21
C ASP A 50 -9.87 19.17 10.71
N ASP A 51 -10.77 20.00 10.18
CA ASP A 51 -10.83 20.40 8.77
C ASP A 51 -9.63 21.25 8.31
N THR A 52 -8.61 21.36 9.15
CA THR A 52 -7.33 21.97 8.82
C THR A 52 -6.52 21.05 7.90
N ILE A 53 -5.61 21.63 7.10
CA ILE A 53 -4.70 20.84 6.25
C ILE A 53 -3.87 19.87 7.11
N LEU A 54 -3.46 20.29 8.31
CA LEU A 54 -2.75 19.44 9.26
C LEU A 54 -3.59 18.25 9.74
N GLY A 55 -4.88 18.49 10.07
CA GLY A 55 -5.81 17.44 10.46
C GLY A 55 -6.00 16.40 9.35
N ARG A 56 -6.20 16.88 8.12
CA ARG A 56 -6.25 15.99 6.94
C ARG A 56 -4.95 15.23 6.71
N LEU A 57 -3.78 15.86 6.83
CA LEU A 57 -2.49 15.18 6.70
C LEU A 57 -2.36 14.03 7.71
N LYS A 58 -2.72 14.26 8.98
CA LYS A 58 -2.74 13.21 10.00
C LYS A 58 -3.69 12.08 9.64
N ALA A 59 -4.89 12.40 9.13
CA ALA A 59 -5.84 11.39 8.66
C ALA A 59 -5.29 10.58 7.48
N CYS A 60 -4.64 11.22 6.51
CA CYS A 60 -3.99 10.53 5.39
C CYS A 60 -2.93 9.52 5.88
N LEU A 61 -2.08 9.94 6.83
CA LEU A 61 -1.04 9.08 7.43
C LEU A 61 -1.66 7.86 8.12
N LEU A 62 -2.72 8.09 8.91
CA LEU A 62 -3.43 7.02 9.62
C LEU A 62 -4.07 6.01 8.67
N MET A 63 -4.67 6.49 7.58
CA MET A 63 -5.29 5.65 6.54
C MET A 63 -4.26 4.97 5.63
N GLY A 64 -3.00 5.40 5.68
CA GLY A 64 -1.95 4.92 4.78
C GLY A 64 -2.10 5.36 3.33
N ASP A 65 -2.87 6.42 3.06
CA ASP A 65 -3.06 6.95 1.72
C ASP A 65 -1.89 7.88 1.34
N MET A 66 -0.91 7.32 0.64
CA MET A 66 0.29 8.04 0.24
C MET A 66 0.00 9.23 -0.69
N GLN A 67 -1.01 9.16 -1.55
CA GLN A 67 -1.35 10.27 -2.44
C GLN A 67 -1.97 11.43 -1.67
N CYS A 68 -2.84 11.12 -0.71
CA CYS A 68 -3.37 12.08 0.25
C CYS A 68 -2.24 12.71 1.08
N VAL A 69 -1.30 11.92 1.61
CA VAL A 69 -0.14 12.42 2.39
C VAL A 69 0.67 13.43 1.60
N VAL A 70 1.05 13.10 0.36
CA VAL A 70 1.83 14.01 -0.49
C VAL A 70 1.04 15.30 -0.73
N THR A 71 -0.24 15.19 -1.11
CA THR A 71 -1.08 16.35 -1.40
C THR A 71 -1.20 17.29 -0.21
N GLN A 72 -1.54 16.76 0.97
CA GLN A 72 -1.74 17.60 2.16
C GLN A 72 -0.42 18.16 2.69
N TYR A 73 0.69 17.41 2.64
CA TYR A 73 1.99 17.93 3.08
C TYR A 73 2.47 19.08 2.19
N MET A 74 2.34 18.93 0.88
CA MET A 74 2.71 19.97 -0.09
C MET A 74 1.89 21.24 0.11
N ALA A 75 0.58 21.10 0.31
CA ALA A 75 -0.31 22.23 0.58
C ALA A 75 -0.03 22.90 1.94
N LEU A 76 0.27 22.12 2.98
CA LEU A 76 0.54 22.64 4.33
C LEU A 76 1.79 23.54 4.36
N ASN A 77 2.78 23.20 3.53
CA ASN A 77 4.09 23.87 3.52
C ASN A 77 4.29 24.79 2.31
N ASP A 78 3.23 25.03 1.52
CA ASP A 78 3.26 25.86 0.30
C ASP A 78 4.43 25.52 -0.65
N LEU A 79 4.61 24.23 -0.92
CA LEU A 79 5.74 23.74 -1.72
C LEU A 79 5.39 23.63 -3.19
N GLY A 80 6.16 24.30 -4.06
CA GLY A 80 6.04 24.18 -5.51
C GLY A 80 6.63 22.89 -6.11
N ARG A 81 7.39 22.10 -5.33
CA ARG A 81 7.97 20.82 -5.73
C ARG A 81 8.15 19.88 -4.55
N MET A 82 8.03 18.58 -4.79
CA MET A 82 8.18 17.58 -3.73
C MET A 82 9.62 17.52 -3.23
N PRO A 83 9.86 17.64 -1.90
CA PRO A 83 11.20 17.52 -1.36
C PRO A 83 11.72 16.09 -1.55
N GLY A 84 13.05 15.95 -1.68
CA GLY A 84 13.67 14.66 -2.03
C GLY A 84 13.37 13.54 -1.03
N TRP A 85 13.26 13.87 0.25
CA TRP A 85 12.89 12.88 1.28
C TRP A 85 11.47 12.35 1.07
N LEU A 86 10.52 13.19 0.64
CA LEU A 86 9.13 12.79 0.43
C LEU A 86 8.99 11.95 -0.84
N VAL A 87 9.80 12.24 -1.86
CA VAL A 87 9.97 11.35 -3.03
C VAL A 87 10.49 9.98 -2.59
N ALA A 88 11.54 9.94 -1.77
CA ALA A 88 12.10 8.68 -1.28
C ALA A 88 11.11 7.90 -0.42
N PHE A 89 10.37 8.60 0.45
CA PHE A 89 9.32 8.03 1.30
C PHE A 89 8.19 7.41 0.47
N GLN A 90 7.64 8.15 -0.49
CA GLN A 90 6.62 7.62 -1.40
C GLN A 90 7.14 6.42 -2.19
N ASN A 91 8.34 6.53 -2.76
CA ASN A 91 8.94 5.47 -3.57
C ASN A 91 9.29 4.22 -2.76
N ALA A 92 9.47 4.32 -1.44
CA ALA A 92 9.74 3.17 -0.58
C ALA A 92 8.64 2.10 -0.67
N PHE A 93 7.40 2.50 -0.97
CA PHE A 93 6.24 1.62 -1.07
C PHE A 93 5.96 1.10 -2.49
N ALA A 94 6.82 1.41 -3.46
CA ALA A 94 6.65 0.91 -4.82
C ALA A 94 6.75 -0.62 -4.88
N ILE A 95 5.93 -1.25 -5.72
CA ILE A 95 5.93 -2.71 -5.93
C ILE A 95 7.33 -3.23 -6.30
N ALA A 96 8.12 -2.43 -7.02
CA ALA A 96 9.50 -2.78 -7.39
C ALA A 96 10.43 -3.04 -6.19
N ASN A 97 10.09 -2.52 -5.00
CA ASN A 97 10.86 -2.73 -3.78
C ASN A 97 10.44 -4.00 -3.01
N ARG A 98 9.39 -4.70 -3.45
CA ARG A 98 8.90 -5.94 -2.82
C ARG A 98 9.75 -7.15 -3.26
N ARG A 99 11.04 -7.09 -2.99
CA ARG A 99 12.03 -8.11 -3.37
C ARG A 99 13.18 -8.19 -2.37
N ALA A 100 13.85 -9.34 -2.36
CA ALA A 100 15.02 -9.57 -1.52
C ALA A 100 16.13 -8.54 -1.77
N GLY A 101 16.78 -8.10 -0.69
CA GLY A 101 17.90 -7.17 -0.70
C GLY A 101 17.55 -5.68 -0.60
N GLU A 102 16.28 -5.30 -0.73
CA GLU A 102 15.87 -3.88 -0.67
C GLU A 102 15.50 -3.38 0.73
N CYS A 103 15.29 -4.31 1.68
CA CYS A 103 14.64 -4.03 2.97
C CYS A 103 15.27 -2.88 3.75
N GLU A 104 16.60 -2.82 3.86
CA GLU A 104 17.24 -1.77 4.65
C GLU A 104 17.12 -0.38 4.00
N ARG A 105 17.30 -0.30 2.68
CA ARG A 105 17.16 0.97 1.94
C ARG A 105 15.73 1.49 2.06
N VAL A 106 14.75 0.60 1.91
CA VAL A 106 13.33 0.90 2.09
C VAL A 106 13.05 1.34 3.53
N ALA A 107 13.51 0.59 4.52
CA ALA A 107 13.31 0.90 5.93
C ALA A 107 13.89 2.27 6.29
N ARG A 108 15.10 2.60 5.82
CA ARG A 108 15.71 3.93 6.04
C ARG A 108 14.87 5.06 5.44
N ALA A 109 14.35 4.89 4.23
CA ALA A 109 13.48 5.89 3.60
C ALA A 109 12.15 6.07 4.34
N ILE A 110 11.53 4.97 4.79
CA ILE A 110 10.29 4.99 5.59
C ILE A 110 10.54 5.68 6.93
N HIS A 111 11.62 5.30 7.63
CA HIS A 111 11.99 5.85 8.91
C HIS A 111 12.23 7.36 8.82
N GLN A 112 13.02 7.82 7.83
CA GLN A 112 13.24 9.25 7.62
C GLN A 112 11.93 10.00 7.35
N GLY A 113 11.08 9.51 6.45
CA GLY A 113 9.82 10.20 6.15
C GLY A 113 8.90 10.28 7.38
N LEU A 114 8.83 9.23 8.19
CA LEU A 114 8.07 9.25 9.43
C LEU A 114 8.63 10.27 10.45
N LEU A 115 9.96 10.43 10.55
CA LEU A 115 10.56 11.47 11.37
C LEU A 115 10.19 12.89 10.89
N GLU A 116 10.17 13.13 9.58
CA GLU A 116 9.73 14.42 9.00
C GLU A 116 8.26 14.73 9.32
N PHE A 117 7.43 13.70 9.48
CA PHE A 117 6.05 13.82 9.97
C PHE A 117 5.94 13.87 11.51
N ALA A 118 7.05 14.14 12.21
CA ALA A 118 7.14 14.19 13.67
C ALA A 118 6.65 12.92 14.38
N GLN A 119 6.75 11.78 13.71
CA GLN A 119 6.44 10.48 14.30
C GLN A 119 7.65 9.94 15.08
N LYS A 120 7.43 8.86 15.84
CA LYS A 120 8.47 8.16 16.60
C LYS A 120 8.66 6.73 16.06
N PRO A 121 9.19 6.58 14.83
CA PRO A 121 9.49 5.26 14.29
C PRO A 121 10.68 4.62 15.03
N ALA A 122 10.75 3.30 14.98
CA ALA A 122 11.94 2.53 15.32
C ALA A 122 12.18 1.48 14.24
N PHE A 123 13.40 0.97 14.10
CA PHE A 123 13.62 -0.18 13.24
C PHE A 123 13.23 -1.47 13.96
N ILE A 124 12.66 -2.41 13.23
CA ILE A 124 12.44 -3.77 13.69
C ILE A 124 13.10 -4.74 12.72
N ARG A 125 13.99 -5.57 13.27
CA ARG A 125 14.72 -6.60 12.55
C ARG A 125 14.03 -7.94 12.78
N PHE A 126 13.87 -8.69 11.70
CA PHE A 126 13.46 -10.07 11.70
C PHE A 126 14.65 -10.94 11.28
N SER A 127 14.84 -12.05 11.99
CA SER A 127 15.92 -12.99 11.70
C SER A 127 15.41 -14.42 11.77
N VAL A 128 15.82 -15.25 10.81
CA VAL A 128 15.49 -16.67 10.79
C VAL A 128 16.55 -17.44 11.57
N GLN A 129 16.12 -18.24 12.54
CA GLN A 129 16.96 -19.20 13.26
C GLN A 129 16.57 -20.61 12.83
N GLY A 130 17.51 -21.38 12.29
CA GLY A 130 17.27 -22.76 11.86
C GLY A 130 18.17 -23.19 10.69
N GLU A 131 17.86 -24.36 10.14
CA GLU A 131 18.63 -24.99 9.06
C GLU A 131 18.59 -24.18 7.76
N THR A 132 17.46 -23.51 7.48
CA THR A 132 17.30 -22.66 6.30
C THR A 132 17.13 -21.20 6.69
N GLN A 133 17.61 -20.33 5.81
CA GLN A 133 17.58 -18.88 5.97
C GLN A 133 16.57 -18.24 5.00
N LEU A 134 15.52 -18.98 4.62
CA LEU A 134 14.49 -18.46 3.75
C LEU A 134 13.42 -17.74 4.58
N LEU A 135 13.10 -16.52 4.17
CA LEU A 135 11.98 -15.75 4.72
C LEU A 135 11.05 -15.34 3.57
N GLY A 136 9.80 -15.76 3.66
CA GLY A 136 8.71 -15.36 2.80
C GLY A 136 7.70 -14.47 3.50
N PHE A 137 6.79 -13.90 2.71
CA PHE A 137 5.66 -13.11 3.19
C PHE A 137 4.40 -13.45 2.41
N ASP A 138 3.37 -13.85 3.13
CA ASP A 138 2.06 -14.18 2.61
C ASP A 138 1.23 -12.90 2.37
N VAL A 139 0.89 -12.69 1.10
CA VAL A 139 -0.03 -11.65 0.67
C VAL A 139 -1.45 -12.21 0.74
N VAL A 140 -2.21 -11.69 1.69
CA VAL A 140 -3.61 -12.07 1.93
C VAL A 140 -4.51 -10.93 1.48
N GLU A 141 -5.47 -11.22 0.62
CA GLU A 141 -6.51 -10.30 0.16
C GLU A 141 -7.88 -10.88 0.49
N ASN A 142 -8.73 -10.11 1.16
CA ASN A 142 -10.06 -10.54 1.61
C ASN A 142 -10.05 -11.89 2.39
N GLY A 143 -9.00 -12.13 3.18
CA GLY A 143 -8.83 -13.35 3.95
C GLY A 143 -8.29 -14.56 3.16
N ILE A 144 -7.99 -14.38 1.87
CA ILE A 144 -7.49 -15.45 1.00
C ILE A 144 -6.00 -15.23 0.72
N LEU A 145 -5.18 -16.27 0.88
CA LEU A 145 -3.78 -16.24 0.43
C LEU A 145 -3.74 -16.14 -1.10
N VAL A 146 -3.24 -15.01 -1.60
CA VAL A 146 -3.12 -14.76 -3.04
C VAL A 146 -1.73 -15.09 -3.55
N LYS A 147 -0.70 -14.82 -2.74
CA LYS A 147 0.69 -15.00 -3.16
C LYS A 147 1.62 -15.12 -1.96
N ASN A 148 2.66 -15.94 -2.08
CA ASN A 148 3.82 -15.88 -1.21
C ASN A 148 4.97 -15.13 -1.93
N LEU A 149 5.58 -14.16 -1.26
CA LEU A 149 6.69 -13.37 -1.78
C LEU A 149 7.98 -13.71 -1.03
N GLN A 150 9.07 -13.97 -1.74
CA GLN A 150 10.38 -14.08 -1.12
C GLN A 150 10.82 -12.71 -0.58
N VAL A 151 11.01 -12.62 0.73
CA VAL A 151 11.48 -11.41 1.42
C VAL A 151 13.00 -11.44 1.57
N SER A 152 13.55 -12.58 1.96
CA SER A 152 14.99 -12.71 2.20
C SER A 152 15.48 -14.12 1.93
N THR A 153 16.63 -14.24 1.30
CA THR A 153 17.36 -15.50 1.11
C THR A 153 18.48 -15.70 2.13
N THR A 154 18.68 -14.72 3.02
CA THR A 154 19.73 -14.71 4.07
C THR A 154 19.13 -14.73 5.47
N GLY A 155 17.81 -14.88 5.57
CA GLY A 155 17.06 -14.94 6.82
C GLY A 155 16.92 -13.60 7.51
N TYR A 156 17.41 -12.53 6.88
CA TYR A 156 17.44 -11.19 7.44
C TYR A 156 16.46 -10.27 6.73
N HIS A 157 15.60 -9.60 7.48
CA HIS A 157 14.68 -8.56 6.99
C HIS A 157 14.55 -7.44 8.01
N VAL A 158 14.34 -6.23 7.51
CA VAL A 158 14.14 -5.05 8.35
C VAL A 158 12.93 -4.28 7.87
N ALA A 159 12.11 -3.85 8.82
CA ALA A 159 10.98 -2.96 8.61
C ALA A 159 11.02 -1.80 9.61
N VAL A 160 10.03 -0.92 9.53
CA VAL A 160 9.85 0.18 10.48
C VAL A 160 8.66 -0.12 11.39
N LYS A 161 8.86 0.00 12.70
CA LYS A 161 7.82 -0.08 13.71
C LYS A 161 7.32 1.33 14.04
N LEU A 162 6.01 1.54 13.98
CA LEU A 162 5.36 2.78 14.41
C LEU A 162 4.15 2.42 15.29
N GLY A 163 4.22 2.73 16.58
CA GLY A 163 3.20 2.26 17.52
C GLY A 163 3.14 0.73 17.52
N ASP A 164 1.98 0.14 17.28
CA ASP A 164 1.74 -1.30 17.17
C ASP A 164 1.91 -1.85 15.74
N ARG A 165 2.20 -0.99 14.77
CA ARG A 165 2.27 -1.33 13.34
C ARG A 165 3.69 -1.57 12.86
N VAL A 166 3.82 -2.50 11.93
CA VAL A 166 5.01 -2.76 11.11
C VAL A 166 4.75 -2.25 9.70
N ILE A 167 5.67 -1.44 9.19
CA ILE A 167 5.59 -0.72 7.93
C ILE A 167 6.81 -1.09 7.09
N ASP A 168 6.54 -1.64 5.90
CA ASP A 168 7.54 -1.90 4.86
C ASP A 168 6.93 -1.78 3.45
N ALA A 169 7.67 -2.21 2.42
CA ALA A 169 7.19 -2.21 1.04
C ALA A 169 6.00 -3.16 0.79
N TYR A 170 5.83 -4.20 1.61
CA TYR A 170 4.79 -5.23 1.49
C TYR A 170 3.48 -4.78 2.13
N THR A 171 3.55 -4.12 3.28
CA THR A 171 2.38 -3.64 4.03
C THR A 171 1.88 -2.28 3.58
N GLY A 172 2.73 -1.48 2.93
CA GLY A 172 2.40 -0.08 2.64
C GLY A 172 2.43 0.78 3.90
N LEU A 173 2.09 2.06 3.74
CA LEU A 173 2.12 3.06 4.83
C LEU A 173 1.16 2.72 5.99
N ALA A 174 0.00 2.13 5.68
CA ALA A 174 -0.96 1.71 6.71
C ALA A 174 -0.36 0.69 7.70
N GLY A 175 0.64 -0.06 7.25
CA GLY A 175 1.29 -1.11 8.04
C GLY A 175 0.35 -2.26 8.41
N LEU A 176 0.87 -3.19 9.20
CA LEU A 176 0.09 -4.25 9.85
C LEU A 176 0.40 -4.29 11.34
N PRO A 177 -0.57 -4.65 12.21
CA PRO A 177 -0.27 -5.00 13.59
C PRO A 177 0.82 -6.07 13.66
N LEU A 178 1.72 -5.97 14.64
CA LEU A 178 2.87 -6.88 14.74
C LEU A 178 2.49 -8.37 14.72
N HIS A 179 1.42 -8.75 15.40
CA HIS A 179 0.96 -10.14 15.44
C HIS A 179 0.47 -10.63 14.07
N GLU A 180 -0.24 -9.79 13.30
CA GLU A 180 -0.64 -10.12 11.93
C GLU A 180 0.56 -10.17 10.99
N TYR A 181 1.53 -9.26 11.16
CA TYR A 181 2.76 -9.24 10.38
C TYR A 181 3.54 -10.55 10.59
N MET A 182 3.73 -10.96 11.84
CA MET A 182 4.40 -12.22 12.18
C MET A 182 3.65 -13.44 11.63
N ALA A 183 2.31 -13.43 11.64
CA ALA A 183 1.51 -14.52 11.07
C ALA A 183 1.63 -14.62 9.53
N ARG A 184 2.02 -13.54 8.85
CA ARG A 184 2.27 -13.53 7.40
C ARG A 184 3.72 -13.89 7.04
N LEU A 185 4.65 -13.86 7.99
CA LEU A 185 6.01 -14.32 7.72
C LEU A 185 6.04 -15.84 7.64
N THR A 186 6.66 -16.34 6.58
CA THR A 186 6.83 -17.78 6.37
C THR A 186 8.29 -18.16 6.32
N THR A 187 8.62 -19.33 6.84
CA THR A 187 9.95 -19.92 6.77
C THR A 187 9.82 -21.44 6.72
N ASP A 188 10.93 -22.17 6.65
CA ASP A 188 10.91 -23.64 6.71
C ASP A 188 10.37 -24.14 8.06
N GLY A 189 9.73 -25.32 8.07
CA GLY A 189 9.11 -25.88 9.28
C GLY A 189 10.09 -26.21 10.41
N LYS A 190 11.40 -26.26 10.16
CA LYS A 190 12.45 -26.42 11.17
C LYS A 190 13.13 -25.10 11.55
N SER A 191 12.68 -23.99 10.98
CA SER A 191 13.18 -22.65 11.25
C SER A 191 12.13 -21.83 12.01
N GLN A 192 12.60 -20.82 12.74
CA GLN A 192 11.74 -19.88 13.44
C GLN A 192 12.15 -18.45 13.13
N VAL A 193 11.16 -17.56 13.02
CA VAL A 193 11.43 -16.13 12.88
C VAL A 193 11.46 -15.49 14.26
N ILE A 194 12.57 -14.86 14.59
CA ILE A 194 12.71 -13.99 15.76
C ILE A 194 12.64 -12.53 15.33
N GLN A 195 12.27 -11.66 16.27
CA GLN A 195 12.18 -10.22 16.05
C GLN A 195 12.94 -9.44 17.12
N GLN A 196 13.49 -8.29 16.75
CA GLN A 196 14.17 -7.38 17.67
C GLN A 196 13.97 -5.93 17.22
N VAL A 197 13.57 -5.04 18.12
CA VAL A 197 13.61 -3.59 17.88
C VAL A 197 15.07 -3.14 18.00
N VAL A 198 15.55 -2.38 17.02
CA VAL A 198 16.92 -1.87 16.97
C VAL A 198 16.93 -0.35 16.78
N GLU A 199 17.92 0.31 17.34
CA GLU A 199 18.01 1.78 17.34
C GLU A 199 18.56 2.34 16.01
N ALA A 200 19.37 1.55 15.30
CA ALA A 200 19.99 1.92 14.03
C ALA A 200 20.25 0.67 13.15
N LEU A 201 20.49 0.91 11.86
CA LEU A 201 20.83 -0.09 10.83
C LEU A 201 22.22 0.12 10.27
#